data_AF-A0A143Y1H3-F1
#
_entry.id   AF-A0A143Y1H3-F1
#
_cell.length_a   1.000
_cell.length_b   1.000
_cell.length_c   1.000
_cell.angle_alpha   90.00
_cell.angle_beta   90.00
_cell.angle_gamma   90.00
#
_symmetry.space_group_name_H-M   'P 1'
#
loop_
_entity.id
_entity.type
_entity.pdbx_description
1 polymer ?
#
loop_
_entity_poly.entity_id
_entity_poly.type
_entity_poly.pdbx_seq_one_letter_code
_entity_poly.pdbx_strand_id
1 'polypeptide(L)'
;MNTYDNYLLLKTKKELTRLAKLHRMSGYSSLNKEALAEKLLEYIYRPSVMHDFLVYLGDDEIQLFSSPSRSSLKQTHQVYSGRPALYRRLLESGYCYKDTDGKYQFSSGLREFSSSRTFRKEQQRKSFLLDCVNAAGYLYGSCPVTILLKMYNTNTALFLKKEEIVQELQAVPPYFHSFILENDWIIQKSLYKNDLYKKIQQCQGTLPFNIPDKETILHLSRFGYFPEDPYTKQLINILTYPPEISREEAQEISGEIQAVFRQGGTIEDALVFLKNRTASASASSGFLQHILTADMSDASRRRLLSALNSVFAHSALLLNRGYTAAEAMQLNKKRTKIYPNSPCPCGSGKKYKNCCGRR
;
A
#
# COMPACT_ATOMS: atom_id res chain seq x y z
N MET A 1 27.12 -4.40 -28.88
CA MET A 1 25.82 -3.70 -28.76
C MET A 1 25.53 -3.55 -27.28
N ASN A 2 25.46 -2.32 -26.78
CA ASN A 2 25.32 -2.05 -25.35
C ASN A 2 23.93 -2.55 -24.89
N THR A 3 23.90 -3.56 -24.03
CA THR A 3 22.67 -4.21 -23.53
C THR A 3 21.76 -3.27 -22.74
N TYR A 4 22.25 -2.09 -22.34
CA TYR A 4 21.55 -1.13 -21.48
C TYR A 4 20.46 -0.31 -22.18
N ASP A 5 20.54 -0.13 -23.51
CA ASP A 5 19.57 0.67 -24.27
C ASP A 5 18.50 -0.18 -24.98
N ASN A 6 18.49 -1.50 -24.76
CA ASN A 6 17.60 -2.42 -25.49
C ASN A 6 16.85 -3.41 -24.58
N TYR A 7 16.75 -3.13 -23.28
CA TYR A 7 16.10 -4.01 -22.30
C TYR A 7 14.61 -4.29 -22.59
N LEU A 8 13.92 -3.41 -23.34
CA LEU A 8 12.55 -3.67 -23.77
C LEU A 8 12.46 -4.78 -24.83
N LEU A 9 13.52 -5.06 -25.60
CA LEU A 9 13.54 -6.19 -26.54
C LEU A 9 13.46 -7.55 -25.84
N LEU A 10 13.79 -7.61 -24.55
CA LEU A 10 13.67 -8.82 -23.72
C LEU A 10 12.21 -9.12 -23.33
N LYS A 11 11.30 -8.16 -23.53
CA LYS A 11 9.87 -8.33 -23.20
C LYS A 11 9.11 -8.98 -24.35
N THR A 12 8.05 -9.70 -24.00
CA THR A 12 7.09 -10.24 -24.96
C THR A 12 6.30 -9.12 -25.63
N LYS A 13 5.78 -9.37 -26.84
CA LYS A 13 4.90 -8.41 -27.55
C LYS A 13 3.68 -8.00 -26.72
N LYS A 14 3.15 -8.92 -25.89
CA LYS A 14 2.02 -8.67 -24.99
C LYS A 14 2.39 -7.68 -23.88
N GLU A 15 3.55 -7.84 -23.25
CA GLU A 15 4.04 -6.90 -22.23
C GLU A 15 4.32 -5.52 -22.81
N LEU A 16 4.94 -5.45 -23.99
CA LEU A 16 5.17 -4.19 -24.71
C LEU A 16 3.86 -3.50 -25.07
N THR A 17 2.87 -4.25 -25.54
CA THR A 17 1.52 -3.73 -25.82
C THR A 17 0.86 -3.19 -24.54
N ARG A 18 1.05 -3.85 -23.40
CA ARG A 18 0.55 -3.38 -22.10
C ARG A 18 1.22 -2.07 -21.70
N LEU A 19 2.54 -1.95 -21.87
CA LEU A 19 3.30 -0.72 -21.59
C LEU A 19 2.88 0.43 -22.53
N ALA A 20 2.69 0.16 -23.81
CA ALA A 20 2.19 1.16 -24.77
C ALA A 20 0.81 1.71 -24.35
N LYS A 21 -0.11 0.83 -23.93
CA LYS A 21 -1.42 1.22 -23.39
C LYS A 21 -1.29 2.04 -22.10
N LEU A 22 -0.41 1.60 -21.20
CA LEU A 22 -0.16 2.24 -19.91
C LEU A 22 0.28 3.71 -20.09
N HIS A 23 1.21 3.94 -21.02
CA HIS A 23 1.71 5.28 -21.35
C HIS A 23 0.87 6.02 -22.39
N ARG A 24 -0.29 5.46 -22.80
CA ARG A 24 -1.18 6.04 -23.83
C ARG A 24 -0.48 6.32 -25.18
N MET A 25 0.54 5.53 -25.53
CA MET A 25 1.16 5.59 -26.84
C MET A 25 0.13 5.20 -27.92
N SER A 26 0.07 5.95 -29.02
CA SER A 26 -0.79 5.65 -30.17
C SER A 26 -0.02 4.91 -31.27
N GLY A 27 -0.72 4.25 -32.19
CA GLY A 27 -0.11 3.62 -33.36
C GLY A 27 0.85 2.46 -33.05
N TYR A 28 0.59 1.71 -31.95
CA TYR A 28 1.38 0.54 -31.57
C TYR A 28 0.84 -0.78 -32.13
N SER A 29 -0.46 -0.85 -32.49
CA SER A 29 -1.14 -2.11 -32.80
C SER A 29 -0.63 -2.80 -34.07
N SER A 30 -0.12 -2.05 -35.04
CA SER A 30 0.43 -2.59 -36.30
C SER A 30 1.90 -3.00 -36.22
N LEU A 31 2.60 -2.67 -35.11
CA LEU A 31 4.04 -2.92 -34.99
C LEU A 31 4.33 -4.40 -34.69
N ASN A 32 5.45 -4.90 -35.22
CA ASN A 32 6.05 -6.16 -34.76
C ASN A 32 6.71 -5.95 -33.38
N LYS A 33 7.25 -7.01 -32.76
CA LYS A 33 7.77 -6.94 -31.38
C LYS A 33 8.95 -5.98 -31.28
N GLU A 34 9.89 -6.08 -32.22
CA GLU A 34 11.14 -5.33 -32.28
C GLU A 34 10.86 -3.84 -32.48
N ALA A 35 10.09 -3.48 -33.52
CA ALA A 35 9.72 -2.10 -33.79
C ALA A 35 8.86 -1.49 -32.67
N LEU A 36 8.02 -2.30 -31.99
CA LEU A 36 7.27 -1.84 -30.84
C LEU A 36 8.19 -1.53 -29.65
N ALA A 37 9.18 -2.37 -29.37
CA ALA A 37 10.12 -2.15 -28.27
C ALA A 37 10.92 -0.85 -28.47
N GLU A 38 11.48 -0.66 -29.66
CA GLU A 38 12.27 0.53 -30.01
C GLU A 38 11.42 1.81 -29.93
N LYS A 39 10.26 1.81 -30.59
CA LYS A 39 9.36 2.96 -30.59
C LYS A 39 8.82 3.29 -29.19
N LEU A 40 8.52 2.25 -28.40
CA LEU A 40 8.09 2.44 -27.02
C LEU A 40 9.20 3.02 -26.16
N LEU A 41 10.45 2.56 -26.33
CA LEU A 41 11.60 3.08 -25.61
C LEU A 41 11.75 4.58 -25.89
N GLU A 42 11.79 4.97 -27.16
CA GLU A 42 11.86 6.38 -27.56
C GLU A 42 10.69 7.18 -26.98
N TYR A 43 9.46 6.62 -27.01
CA TYR A 43 8.26 7.30 -26.52
C TYR A 43 8.29 7.56 -25.01
N ILE A 44 8.65 6.57 -24.19
CA ILE A 44 8.63 6.73 -22.73
C ILE A 44 9.70 7.71 -22.23
N TYR A 45 10.80 7.89 -22.96
CA TYR A 45 11.83 8.88 -22.62
C TYR A 45 11.55 10.29 -23.19
N ARG A 46 10.39 10.53 -23.81
CA ARG A 46 9.99 11.89 -24.17
C ARG A 46 9.79 12.72 -22.89
N PRO A 47 10.31 13.96 -22.81
CA PRO A 47 10.25 14.76 -21.59
C PRO A 47 8.85 14.89 -20.98
N SER A 48 7.81 15.06 -21.80
CA SER A 48 6.42 15.15 -21.33
C SER A 48 5.91 13.83 -20.76
N VAL A 49 6.22 12.69 -21.40
CA VAL A 49 5.80 11.36 -20.94
C VAL A 49 6.51 10.98 -19.65
N MET A 50 7.80 11.30 -19.54
CA MET A 50 8.55 11.16 -18.29
C MET A 50 7.96 12.03 -17.20
N HIS A 51 7.69 13.31 -17.47
CA HIS A 51 7.10 14.23 -16.51
C HIS A 51 5.77 13.70 -15.95
N ASP A 52 4.84 13.34 -16.83
CA ASP A 52 3.49 12.85 -16.48
C ASP A 52 3.52 11.60 -15.59
N PHE A 53 4.57 10.79 -15.69
CA PHE A 53 4.76 9.61 -14.85
C PHE A 53 5.52 9.93 -13.55
N LEU A 54 6.69 10.57 -13.66
CA LEU A 54 7.63 10.78 -12.56
C LEU A 54 7.08 11.72 -11.48
N VAL A 55 6.17 12.64 -11.84
CA VAL A 55 5.53 13.56 -10.89
C VAL A 55 4.65 12.84 -9.85
N TYR A 56 4.26 11.59 -10.09
CA TYR A 56 3.48 10.77 -9.14
C TYR A 56 4.35 9.84 -8.29
N LEU A 57 5.66 9.79 -8.52
CA LEU A 57 6.59 8.99 -7.71
C LEU A 57 6.92 9.70 -6.40
N GLY A 58 7.08 8.91 -5.34
CA GLY A 58 7.54 9.39 -4.03
C GLY A 58 9.01 9.81 -4.06
N ASP A 59 9.44 10.52 -3.01
CA ASP A 59 10.85 10.91 -2.88
C ASP A 59 11.77 9.69 -2.75
N ASP A 60 11.30 8.65 -2.06
CA ASP A 60 11.95 7.34 -1.91
C ASP A 60 12.19 6.65 -3.26
N GLU A 61 11.20 6.69 -4.16
CA GLU A 61 11.31 6.10 -5.49
C GLU A 61 12.20 6.93 -6.43
N ILE A 62 12.13 8.27 -6.36
CA ILE A 62 13.00 9.13 -7.17
C ILE A 62 14.47 8.95 -6.78
N GLN A 63 14.73 8.81 -5.47
CA GLN A 63 16.09 8.58 -4.95
C GLN A 63 16.74 7.30 -5.50
N LEU A 64 15.97 6.31 -5.94
CA LEU A 64 16.50 5.07 -6.52
C LEU A 64 17.35 5.31 -7.77
N PHE A 65 17.02 6.33 -8.56
CA PHE A 65 17.71 6.63 -9.83
C PHE A 65 18.38 8.01 -9.88
N SER A 66 18.10 8.89 -8.91
CA SER A 66 18.63 10.26 -8.87
C SER A 66 19.94 10.44 -8.08
N SER A 67 20.70 9.37 -7.79
CA SER A 67 21.89 9.43 -6.90
C SER A 67 22.85 10.58 -7.23
N PRO A 68 23.30 11.36 -6.22
CA PRO A 68 24.38 12.31 -6.37
C PRO A 68 25.73 11.57 -6.44
N SER A 69 26.53 11.91 -7.46
CA SER A 69 27.93 11.55 -7.70
C SER A 69 28.28 10.06 -7.98
N ARG A 70 29.11 9.88 -9.02
CA ARG A 70 29.61 8.58 -9.54
C ARG A 70 30.44 7.76 -8.53
N SER A 71 30.89 8.34 -7.42
CA SER A 71 31.74 7.66 -6.42
C SER A 71 30.96 6.76 -5.45
N SER A 72 29.64 6.92 -5.36
CA SER A 72 28.77 6.21 -4.39
C SER A 72 28.11 4.95 -4.97
N LEU A 73 28.32 4.66 -6.27
CA LEU A 73 27.67 3.57 -7.01
C LEU A 73 27.91 2.18 -6.41
N LYS A 74 28.97 2.00 -5.60
CA LYS A 74 29.22 0.73 -4.90
C LYS A 74 28.34 0.54 -3.65
N GLN A 75 27.80 1.60 -3.06
CA GLN A 75 26.97 1.51 -1.84
C GLN A 75 25.46 1.52 -2.13
N THR A 76 24.98 2.15 -3.19
CA THR A 76 23.52 2.27 -3.41
C THR A 76 22.89 1.01 -4.01
N HIS A 77 23.63 0.18 -4.74
CA HIS A 77 23.11 -1.09 -5.27
C HIS A 77 22.90 -2.17 -4.19
N GLN A 78 23.59 -2.09 -3.05
CA GLN A 78 23.41 -3.03 -1.93
C GLN A 78 22.34 -2.58 -0.92
N VAL A 79 22.06 -1.28 -0.78
CA VAL A 79 21.15 -0.77 0.27
C VAL A 79 19.67 -0.90 -0.11
N TYR A 80 19.32 -0.86 -1.39
CA TYR A 80 17.92 -0.91 -1.85
C TYR A 80 17.46 -2.26 -2.41
N SER A 81 18.36 -3.23 -2.58
CA SER A 81 18.00 -4.58 -3.05
C SER A 81 17.02 -5.33 -2.14
N GLY A 82 16.82 -4.85 -0.90
CA GLY A 82 15.93 -5.46 0.10
C GLY A 82 14.48 -4.97 0.12
N ARG A 83 14.03 -4.07 -0.78
CA ARG A 83 12.63 -3.60 -0.81
C ARG A 83 12.04 -3.58 -2.23
N PRO A 84 11.68 -4.75 -2.80
CA PRO A 84 11.09 -4.87 -4.14
C PRO A 84 9.90 -3.95 -4.41
N ALA A 85 9.11 -3.63 -3.38
CA ALA A 85 7.95 -2.76 -3.50
C ALA A 85 8.28 -1.34 -4.01
N LEU A 86 9.46 -0.80 -3.66
CA LEU A 86 9.89 0.54 -4.11
C LEU A 86 10.18 0.59 -5.62
N TYR A 87 10.57 -0.53 -6.21
CA TYR A 87 10.85 -0.62 -7.65
C TYR A 87 9.60 -0.91 -8.47
N ARG A 88 8.50 -1.35 -7.84
CA ARG A 88 7.32 -1.87 -8.53
C ARG A 88 6.81 -0.92 -9.61
N ARG A 89 6.58 0.34 -9.26
CA ARG A 89 6.02 1.33 -10.21
C ARG A 89 6.94 1.55 -11.40
N LEU A 90 8.25 1.69 -11.17
CA LEU A 90 9.26 1.89 -12.20
C LEU A 90 9.45 0.65 -13.09
N LEU A 91 9.38 -0.54 -12.51
CA LEU A 91 9.48 -1.82 -13.21
C LEU A 91 8.27 -2.05 -14.11
N GLU A 92 7.07 -1.86 -13.56
CA GLU A 92 5.80 -2.10 -14.26
C GLU A 92 5.53 -1.08 -15.37
N SER A 93 6.10 0.13 -15.27
CA SER A 93 6.05 1.17 -16.29
C SER A 93 7.21 1.09 -17.30
N GLY A 94 8.17 0.19 -17.10
CA GLY A 94 9.28 -0.01 -18.02
C GLY A 94 10.42 1.01 -17.90
N TYR A 95 10.52 1.78 -16.81
CA TYR A 95 11.71 2.61 -16.50
C TYR A 95 12.81 1.84 -15.76
N CYS A 96 12.48 0.66 -15.25
CA CYS A 96 13.38 -0.27 -14.57
C CYS A 96 13.24 -1.69 -15.14
N TYR A 97 14.29 -2.49 -15.02
CA TYR A 97 14.29 -3.92 -15.34
C TYR A 97 15.13 -4.71 -14.34
N LYS A 98 14.95 -6.03 -14.29
CA LYS A 98 15.82 -6.93 -13.52
C LYS A 98 16.87 -7.55 -14.45
N ASP A 99 18.13 -7.55 -14.04
CA ASP A 99 19.18 -8.29 -14.72
C ASP A 99 19.13 -9.80 -14.40
N THR A 100 20.08 -10.56 -14.95
CA THR A 100 20.17 -12.02 -14.76
C THR A 100 20.41 -12.42 -13.30
N ASP A 101 20.97 -11.52 -12.48
CA ASP A 101 21.20 -11.73 -11.05
C ASP A 101 19.96 -11.31 -10.22
N GLY A 102 18.88 -10.88 -10.87
CA GLY A 102 17.67 -10.39 -10.22
C GLY A 102 17.79 -8.97 -9.66
N LYS A 103 18.88 -8.25 -9.94
CA LYS A 103 19.10 -6.88 -9.45
C LYS A 103 18.39 -5.88 -10.35
N TYR A 104 17.86 -4.82 -9.74
CA TYR A 104 17.17 -3.74 -10.44
C TYR A 104 18.17 -2.81 -11.15
N GLN A 105 17.90 -2.53 -12.42
CA GLN A 105 18.72 -1.67 -13.27
C GLN A 105 17.86 -0.55 -13.88
N PHE A 106 18.49 0.59 -14.14
CA PHE A 106 17.89 1.78 -14.76
C PHE A 106 18.68 2.18 -16.01
N SER A 107 17.96 2.65 -17.03
CA SER A 107 18.56 3.18 -18.26
C SER A 107 19.35 4.48 -18.01
N SER A 108 20.19 4.85 -18.98
CA SER A 108 20.89 6.14 -19.03
C SER A 108 19.92 7.32 -19.03
N GLY A 109 18.86 7.28 -19.85
CA GLY A 109 17.88 8.36 -19.98
C GLY A 109 17.17 8.73 -18.67
N LEU A 110 16.97 7.77 -17.76
CA LEU A 110 16.41 8.07 -16.43
C LEU A 110 17.46 8.69 -15.48
N ARG A 111 18.74 8.32 -15.62
CA ARG A 111 19.84 8.87 -14.81
C ARG A 111 20.16 10.32 -15.15
N GLU A 112 19.84 10.75 -16.37
CA GLU A 112 19.98 12.14 -16.83
C GLU A 112 18.81 13.04 -16.39
N PHE A 113 17.75 12.46 -15.82
CA PHE A 113 16.61 13.23 -15.34
C PHE A 113 17.04 14.23 -14.25
N SER A 114 16.85 15.52 -14.54
CA SER A 114 17.08 16.61 -13.60
C SER A 114 15.74 17.18 -13.11
N SER A 115 15.61 17.30 -11.79
CA SER A 115 14.39 17.84 -11.18
C SER A 115 14.49 19.35 -11.01
N SER A 116 13.68 20.09 -11.75
CA SER A 116 13.52 21.53 -11.52
C SER A 116 12.77 21.79 -10.19
N ARG A 117 12.87 23.03 -9.68
CA ARG A 117 12.10 23.46 -8.50
C ARG A 117 10.58 23.38 -8.73
N THR A 118 10.13 23.67 -9.96
CA THR A 118 8.71 23.57 -10.33
C THR A 118 8.25 22.11 -10.33
N PHE A 119 9.02 21.21 -10.93
CA PHE A 119 8.74 19.77 -10.90
C PHE A 119 8.65 19.25 -9.47
N ARG A 120 9.60 19.60 -8.59
CA ARG A 120 9.60 19.13 -7.20
C ARG A 120 8.36 19.55 -6.42
N LYS A 121 7.89 20.78 -6.59
CA LYS A 121 6.68 21.26 -5.91
C LYS A 121 5.43 20.52 -6.41
N GLU A 122 5.34 20.29 -7.72
CA GLU A 122 4.25 19.53 -8.32
C GLU A 122 4.29 18.06 -7.87
N GLN A 123 5.48 17.46 -7.90
CA GLN A 123 5.70 16.07 -7.50
C GLN A 123 5.32 15.84 -6.05
N GLN A 124 5.80 16.67 -5.12
CA GLN A 124 5.42 16.58 -3.71
C GLN A 124 3.91 16.66 -3.49
N ARG A 125 3.21 17.46 -4.30
CA ARG A 125 1.75 17.59 -4.23
C ARG A 125 1.05 16.34 -4.75
N LYS A 126 1.40 15.91 -5.98
CA LYS A 126 0.75 14.81 -6.71
C LYS A 126 1.09 13.44 -6.14
N SER A 127 2.35 13.18 -5.83
CA SER A 127 2.76 11.91 -5.23
C SER A 127 2.12 11.72 -3.85
N PHE A 128 2.15 12.75 -2.99
CA PHE A 128 1.54 12.64 -1.67
C PHE A 128 0.00 12.50 -1.71
N LEU A 129 -0.67 13.12 -2.67
CA LEU A 129 -2.11 12.90 -2.87
C LEU A 129 -2.41 11.45 -3.25
N LEU A 130 -1.62 10.88 -4.18
CA LEU A 130 -1.74 9.48 -4.57
C LEU A 130 -1.46 8.54 -3.38
N ASP A 131 -0.54 8.92 -2.51
CA ASP A 131 -0.23 8.17 -1.28
C ASP A 131 -1.42 8.14 -0.32
N CYS A 132 -2.07 9.29 -0.13
CA CYS A 132 -3.29 9.39 0.66
C CYS A 132 -4.40 8.51 0.06
N VAL A 133 -4.55 8.49 -1.28
CA VAL A 133 -5.57 7.67 -1.96
C VAL A 133 -5.32 6.18 -1.70
N ASN A 134 -4.08 5.73 -1.84
CA ASN A 134 -3.71 4.34 -1.62
C ASN A 134 -3.90 3.95 -0.15
N ALA A 135 -3.46 4.79 0.79
CA ALA A 135 -3.66 4.56 2.23
C ALA A 135 -5.16 4.49 2.59
N ALA A 136 -5.97 5.42 2.08
CA ALA A 136 -7.42 5.40 2.26
C ALA A 136 -8.07 4.13 1.70
N GLY A 137 -7.57 3.61 0.57
CA GLY A 137 -7.97 2.32 0.01
C GLY A 137 -7.75 1.17 0.98
N TYR A 138 -6.57 1.08 1.60
CA TYR A 138 -6.26 0.03 2.58
C TYR A 138 -7.01 0.16 3.90
N LEU A 139 -7.28 1.39 4.36
CA LEU A 139 -7.90 1.64 5.65
C LEU A 139 -9.43 1.56 5.61
N TYR A 140 -10.04 2.01 4.52
CA TYR A 140 -11.49 2.22 4.48
C TYR A 140 -12.18 1.48 3.33
N GLY A 141 -11.45 1.14 2.27
CA GLY A 141 -12.01 0.63 1.00
C GLY A 141 -12.82 1.68 0.21
N SER A 142 -13.53 2.57 0.90
CA SER A 142 -14.16 3.77 0.32
C SER A 142 -14.25 4.88 1.35
N CYS A 143 -14.12 6.13 0.91
CA CYS A 143 -14.31 7.30 1.77
C CYS A 143 -14.78 8.53 0.99
N PRO A 144 -15.43 9.51 1.63
CA PRO A 144 -15.72 10.79 1.02
C PRO A 144 -14.44 11.57 0.68
N VAL A 145 -14.47 12.36 -0.40
CA VAL A 145 -13.37 13.27 -0.78
C VAL A 145 -12.96 14.20 0.36
N THR A 146 -13.90 14.61 1.22
CA THR A 146 -13.61 15.45 2.39
C THR A 146 -12.72 14.77 3.43
N ILE A 147 -12.78 13.44 3.55
CA ILE A 147 -11.90 12.67 4.43
C ILE A 147 -10.50 12.57 3.83
N LEU A 148 -10.38 12.32 2.52
CA LEU A 148 -9.09 12.35 1.84
C LEU A 148 -8.44 13.74 1.93
N LEU A 149 -9.21 14.80 1.73
CA LEU A 149 -8.75 16.19 1.86
C LEU A 149 -8.22 16.46 3.27
N LYS A 150 -8.95 16.01 4.29
CA LYS A 150 -8.49 16.11 5.69
C LYS A 150 -7.19 15.35 5.90
N MET A 151 -7.08 14.11 5.41
CA MET A 151 -5.86 13.30 5.52
C MET A 151 -4.66 14.00 4.87
N TYR A 152 -4.85 14.53 3.66
CA TYR A 152 -3.83 15.25 2.94
C TYR A 152 -3.39 16.53 3.68
N ASN A 153 -4.33 17.44 3.97
CA ASN A 153 -4.05 18.75 4.58
C ASN A 153 -3.52 18.66 6.01
N THR A 154 -3.78 17.57 6.74
CA THR A 154 -3.21 17.35 8.08
C THR A 154 -1.71 17.05 8.02
N ASN A 155 -1.23 16.50 6.91
CA ASN A 155 0.12 15.91 6.80
C ASN A 155 1.05 16.65 5.82
N THR A 156 0.65 17.82 5.33
CA THR A 156 1.44 18.63 4.40
C THR A 156 1.19 20.13 4.56
N ALA A 157 2.18 20.93 4.21
CA ALA A 157 2.04 22.38 4.11
C ALA A 157 1.45 22.84 2.75
N LEU A 158 1.36 21.94 1.76
CA LEU A 158 0.87 22.23 0.41
C LEU A 158 -0.66 22.10 0.34
N PHE A 159 -1.39 22.89 1.13
CA PHE A 159 -2.85 22.75 1.29
C PHE A 159 -3.62 22.74 -0.04
N LEU A 160 -4.65 21.90 -0.08
CA LEU A 160 -5.66 21.85 -1.14
C LEU A 160 -7.03 22.27 -0.60
N LYS A 161 -7.87 22.79 -1.49
CA LYS A 161 -9.31 22.98 -1.31
C LYS A 161 -10.10 21.80 -1.89
N LYS A 162 -11.40 21.73 -1.58
CA LYS A 162 -12.28 20.63 -2.03
C LYS A 162 -12.35 20.53 -3.56
N GLU A 163 -12.41 21.67 -4.25
CA GLU A 163 -12.52 21.72 -5.71
C GLU A 163 -11.20 21.28 -6.37
N GLU A 164 -10.08 21.69 -5.80
CA GLU A 164 -8.73 21.36 -6.30
C GLU A 164 -8.43 19.86 -6.15
N ILE A 165 -8.80 19.23 -5.03
CA ILE A 165 -8.55 17.80 -4.84
C ILE A 165 -9.34 16.94 -5.83
N VAL A 166 -10.58 17.33 -6.17
CA VAL A 166 -11.38 16.61 -7.18
C VAL A 166 -10.72 16.69 -8.55
N GLN A 167 -10.27 17.88 -8.94
CA GLN A 167 -9.55 18.09 -10.20
C GLN A 167 -8.26 17.28 -10.26
N GLU A 168 -7.46 17.29 -9.17
CA GLU A 168 -6.23 16.51 -9.09
C GLU A 168 -6.49 15.01 -9.19
N LEU A 169 -7.53 14.49 -8.52
CA LEU A 169 -7.93 13.09 -8.60
C LEU A 169 -8.37 12.70 -10.02
N GLN A 170 -9.10 13.56 -10.73
CA GLN A 170 -9.50 13.34 -12.12
C GLN A 170 -8.33 13.38 -13.10
N ALA A 171 -7.28 14.15 -12.78
CA ALA A 171 -6.06 14.28 -13.57
C ALA A 171 -5.06 13.14 -13.35
N VAL A 172 -5.30 12.23 -12.39
CA VAL A 172 -4.44 11.07 -12.16
C VAL A 172 -4.38 10.21 -13.45
N PRO A 173 -3.19 9.76 -13.87
CA PRO A 173 -3.08 8.85 -15.01
C PRO A 173 -3.76 7.51 -14.72
N PRO A 174 -4.41 6.86 -15.72
CA PRO A 174 -5.12 5.59 -15.56
C PRO A 174 -4.28 4.46 -14.95
N TYR A 175 -2.97 4.51 -15.15
CA TYR A 175 -2.03 3.58 -14.53
C TYR A 175 -2.10 3.62 -12.99
N PHE A 176 -2.27 4.80 -12.40
CA PHE A 176 -2.37 5.01 -10.96
C PHE A 176 -3.81 4.93 -10.43
N HIS A 177 -4.81 4.66 -11.28
CA HIS A 177 -6.21 4.55 -10.87
C HIS A 177 -6.51 3.21 -10.17
N SER A 178 -6.14 3.14 -8.89
CA SER A 178 -6.59 2.12 -7.95
C SER A 178 -8.01 2.39 -7.40
N PHE A 179 -8.64 3.48 -7.83
CA PHE A 179 -9.90 4.01 -7.31
C PHE A 179 -10.87 4.44 -8.43
N ILE A 180 -12.13 4.64 -8.04
CA ILE A 180 -13.22 5.24 -8.81
C ILE A 180 -13.72 6.44 -8.02
N LEU A 181 -13.93 7.56 -8.70
CA LEU A 181 -14.53 8.75 -8.13
C LEU A 181 -16.00 8.81 -8.57
N GLU A 182 -16.93 8.71 -7.62
CA GLU A 182 -18.37 8.73 -7.88
C GLU A 182 -19.09 9.49 -6.76
N ASN A 183 -19.89 10.50 -7.08
CA ASN A 183 -20.69 11.27 -6.12
C ASN A 183 -19.90 11.80 -4.90
N ASP A 184 -18.72 12.40 -5.12
CA ASP A 184 -17.79 12.84 -4.06
C ASP A 184 -17.24 11.71 -3.17
N TRP A 185 -17.33 10.45 -3.59
CA TRP A 185 -16.70 9.30 -2.95
C TRP A 185 -15.54 8.75 -3.76
N ILE A 186 -14.47 8.42 -3.06
CA ILE A 186 -13.33 7.67 -3.58
C ILE A 186 -13.53 6.22 -3.16
N ILE A 187 -13.66 5.33 -4.15
CA ILE A 187 -13.98 3.92 -3.95
C ILE A 187 -12.85 3.08 -4.54
N GLN A 188 -12.29 2.15 -3.78
CA GLN A 188 -11.27 1.24 -4.29
C GLN A 188 -11.86 0.41 -5.43
N LYS A 189 -11.17 0.38 -6.58
CA LYS A 189 -11.67 -0.21 -7.82
C LYS A 189 -11.99 -1.71 -7.68
N SER A 190 -11.22 -2.43 -6.87
CA SER A 190 -11.43 -3.85 -6.56
C SER A 190 -12.75 -4.12 -5.83
N LEU A 191 -13.27 -3.14 -5.08
CA LEU A 191 -14.50 -3.25 -4.29
C LEU A 191 -15.74 -2.74 -5.03
N TYR A 192 -15.55 -2.13 -6.20
CA TYR A 192 -16.63 -1.57 -7.00
C TYR A 192 -17.47 -2.66 -7.68
N LYS A 193 -16.81 -3.73 -8.16
CA LYS A 193 -17.51 -4.87 -8.76
C LYS A 193 -18.42 -5.51 -7.71
N ASN A 194 -19.68 -5.77 -8.09
CA ASN A 194 -20.72 -6.35 -7.23
C ASN A 194 -21.09 -5.51 -6.00
N ASP A 195 -20.83 -4.20 -6.02
CA ASP A 195 -21.20 -3.27 -4.94
C ASP A 195 -20.66 -3.67 -3.55
N LEU A 196 -19.50 -4.34 -3.49
CA LEU A 196 -18.92 -4.80 -2.23
C LEU A 196 -18.62 -3.63 -1.29
N TYR A 197 -18.22 -2.48 -1.84
CA TYR A 197 -18.02 -1.25 -1.07
C TYR A 197 -19.28 -0.81 -0.30
N LYS A 198 -20.49 -1.01 -0.84
CA LYS A 198 -21.74 -0.66 -0.13
C LYS A 198 -21.95 -1.53 1.10
N LYS A 199 -21.66 -2.83 1.00
CA LYS A 199 -21.72 -3.77 2.14
C LYS A 199 -20.71 -3.37 3.22
N ILE A 200 -19.49 -3.03 2.81
CA ILE A 200 -18.44 -2.52 3.72
C ILE A 200 -18.91 -1.24 4.42
N GLN A 201 -19.45 -0.27 3.68
CA GLN A 201 -19.98 0.99 4.25
C GLN A 201 -21.09 0.73 5.27
N GLN A 202 -21.99 -0.21 4.99
CA GLN A 202 -23.05 -0.62 5.92
C GLN A 202 -22.47 -1.19 7.22
N CYS A 203 -21.48 -2.08 7.13
CA CYS A 203 -20.81 -2.66 8.30
C CYS A 203 -20.03 -1.61 9.11
N GLN A 204 -19.34 -0.68 8.43
CA GLN A 204 -18.62 0.43 9.08
C GLN A 204 -19.57 1.40 9.80
N GLY A 205 -20.81 1.50 9.31
CA GLY A 205 -21.84 2.36 9.86
C GLY A 205 -21.38 3.82 9.98
N THR A 206 -21.53 4.38 11.18
CA THR A 206 -21.25 5.79 11.42
C THR A 206 -19.83 6.06 11.90
N LEU A 207 -19.00 5.03 12.19
CA LEU A 207 -17.68 5.18 12.82
C LEU A 207 -16.88 6.34 12.20
N PRO A 208 -16.17 7.17 12.98
CA PRO A 208 -15.31 8.18 12.35
C PRO A 208 -14.24 7.49 11.48
N PHE A 209 -13.66 8.23 10.55
CA PHE A 209 -12.49 7.77 9.81
C PHE A 209 -11.23 8.09 10.63
N ASN A 210 -10.41 7.08 10.91
CA ASN A 210 -9.07 7.29 11.46
C ASN A 210 -8.27 8.16 10.50
N ILE A 211 -7.55 9.19 10.94
CA ILE A 211 -6.65 9.96 10.08
C ILE A 211 -5.21 9.61 10.47
N PRO A 212 -4.50 8.81 9.65
CA PRO A 212 -3.12 8.42 9.95
C PRO A 212 -2.15 9.61 9.82
N ASP A 213 -1.02 9.49 10.50
CA ASP A 213 0.13 10.37 10.31
C ASP A 213 0.82 10.11 8.95
N LYS A 214 1.72 11.02 8.59
CA LYS A 214 2.46 10.97 7.32
C LYS A 214 3.27 9.70 7.14
N GLU A 215 3.97 9.23 8.17
CA GLU A 215 4.80 8.02 8.06
C GLU A 215 3.93 6.80 7.75
N THR A 216 2.81 6.65 8.46
CA THR A 216 1.83 5.59 8.23
C THR A 216 1.25 5.65 6.81
N ILE A 217 0.88 6.85 6.32
CA ILE A 217 0.38 7.03 4.94
C ILE A 217 1.42 6.55 3.94
N LEU A 218 2.67 7.00 4.10
CA LEU A 218 3.73 6.66 3.16
C LEU A 218 3.99 5.16 3.17
N HIS A 219 4.05 4.54 4.35
CA HIS A 219 4.32 3.11 4.49
C HIS A 219 3.20 2.25 3.90
N LEU A 220 1.93 2.58 4.20
CA LEU A 220 0.77 1.89 3.62
C LEU A 220 0.76 1.99 2.10
N SER A 221 1.02 3.18 1.54
CA SER A 221 0.99 3.34 0.09
C SER A 221 2.13 2.60 -0.62
N ARG A 222 3.28 2.40 0.02
CA ARG A 222 4.42 1.65 -0.55
C ARG A 222 4.26 0.15 -0.42
N PHE A 223 3.99 -0.30 0.80
CA PHE A 223 4.12 -1.70 1.18
C PHE A 223 2.78 -2.40 1.35
N GLY A 224 1.69 -1.64 1.53
CA GLY A 224 0.36 -2.20 1.77
C GLY A 224 0.14 -2.67 3.20
N TYR A 225 1.03 -2.33 4.14
CA TYR A 225 0.91 -2.62 5.56
C TYR A 225 1.51 -1.49 6.41
N PHE A 226 1.22 -1.47 7.71
CA PHE A 226 1.65 -0.41 8.62
C PHE A 226 3.13 -0.55 9.01
N PRO A 227 3.76 0.52 9.51
CA PRO A 227 5.10 0.44 10.10
C PRO A 227 5.18 -0.58 11.25
N GLU A 228 6.41 -0.99 11.58
CA GLU A 228 6.69 -1.87 12.72
C GLU A 228 6.21 -1.22 14.04
N ASP A 229 5.45 -1.98 14.80
CA ASP A 229 4.98 -1.64 16.15
C ASP A 229 5.46 -2.71 17.16
N PRO A 230 5.24 -2.54 18.48
CA PRO A 230 5.67 -3.52 19.46
C PRO A 230 5.11 -4.94 19.25
N TYR A 231 3.96 -5.09 18.60
CA TYR A 231 3.29 -6.38 18.41
C TYR A 231 3.83 -7.14 17.19
N THR A 232 3.94 -6.45 16.06
CA THR A 232 4.58 -6.96 14.84
C THR A 232 6.06 -7.24 15.07
N LYS A 233 6.76 -6.43 15.88
CA LYS A 233 8.15 -6.69 16.28
C LYS A 233 8.34 -8.04 16.97
N GLN A 234 7.39 -8.47 17.80
CA GLN A 234 7.45 -9.80 18.43
C GLN A 234 7.37 -10.91 17.38
N LEU A 235 6.48 -10.77 16.40
CA LEU A 235 6.36 -11.72 15.30
C LEU A 235 7.62 -11.74 14.43
N ILE A 236 8.14 -10.57 14.07
CA ILE A 236 9.40 -10.42 13.32
C ILE A 236 10.54 -11.16 14.03
N ASN A 237 10.72 -10.93 15.33
CA ASN A 237 11.78 -11.59 16.09
C ASN A 237 11.68 -13.13 16.10
N ILE A 238 10.45 -13.68 16.13
CA ILE A 238 10.22 -15.13 16.02
C ILE A 238 10.57 -15.62 14.62
N LEU A 239 10.19 -14.88 13.59
CA LEU A 239 10.45 -15.21 12.19
C LEU A 239 11.94 -15.10 11.82
N THR A 240 12.71 -14.24 12.49
CA THR A 240 14.16 -14.07 12.28
C THR A 240 15.03 -15.02 13.13
N TYR A 241 14.44 -15.81 14.02
CA TYR A 241 15.19 -16.84 14.76
C TYR A 241 15.92 -17.82 13.82
N PRO A 242 15.32 -18.31 12.72
CA PRO A 242 16.06 -19.01 11.67
C PRO A 242 16.98 -18.03 10.92
N PRO A 243 18.30 -18.32 10.78
CA PRO A 243 19.25 -17.43 10.10
C PRO A 243 18.96 -17.24 8.61
N GLU A 244 18.07 -18.05 8.03
CA GLU A 244 17.69 -18.01 6.61
C GLU A 244 16.68 -16.91 6.30
N ILE A 245 15.92 -16.43 7.28
CA ILE A 245 14.95 -15.34 7.07
C ILE A 245 15.60 -14.04 7.53
N SER A 246 15.90 -13.19 6.55
CA SER A 246 16.37 -11.83 6.80
C SER A 246 15.34 -11.03 7.61
N ARG A 247 15.80 -10.01 8.33
CA ARG A 247 14.89 -9.14 9.10
C ARG A 247 13.92 -8.41 8.18
N GLU A 248 14.36 -8.03 7.00
CA GLU A 248 13.56 -7.38 5.97
C GLU A 248 12.44 -8.31 5.47
N GLU A 249 12.77 -9.59 5.20
CA GLU A 249 11.77 -10.58 4.82
C GLU A 249 10.78 -10.86 5.95
N ALA A 250 11.26 -10.97 7.19
CA ALA A 250 10.39 -11.13 8.35
C ALA A 250 9.43 -9.94 8.54
N GLN A 251 9.89 -8.71 8.27
CA GLN A 251 9.06 -7.50 8.27
C GLN A 251 7.97 -7.56 7.19
N GLU A 252 8.32 -7.98 5.96
CA GLU A 252 7.34 -8.17 4.89
C GLU A 252 6.29 -9.23 5.26
N ILE A 253 6.73 -10.38 5.77
CA ILE A 253 5.83 -11.46 6.22
C ILE A 253 4.89 -10.96 7.32
N SER A 254 5.42 -10.28 8.34
CA SER A 254 4.61 -9.73 9.42
C SER A 254 3.61 -8.68 8.90
N GLY A 255 4.03 -7.85 7.95
CA GLY A 255 3.16 -6.85 7.31
C GLY A 255 2.04 -7.47 6.49
N GLU A 256 2.32 -8.52 5.73
CA GLU A 256 1.31 -9.27 4.96
C GLU A 256 0.30 -9.97 5.89
N ILE A 257 0.75 -10.53 7.02
CA ILE A 257 -0.13 -11.09 8.05
C ILE A 257 -1.04 -10.01 8.64
N GLN A 258 -0.49 -8.84 8.96
CA GLN A 258 -1.29 -7.70 9.41
C GLN A 258 -2.32 -7.28 8.34
N ALA A 259 -1.97 -7.35 7.05
CA ALA A 259 -2.90 -7.08 5.95
C ALA A 259 -4.01 -8.13 5.82
N VAL A 260 -3.72 -9.41 6.10
CA VAL A 260 -4.74 -10.49 6.19
C VAL A 260 -5.74 -10.16 7.28
N PHE A 261 -5.27 -9.84 8.49
CA PHE A 261 -6.14 -9.50 9.62
C PHE A 261 -6.95 -8.23 9.38
N ARG A 262 -6.34 -7.19 8.81
CA ARG A 262 -7.03 -5.94 8.44
C ARG A 262 -8.25 -6.17 7.53
N GLN A 263 -8.17 -7.17 6.66
CA GLN A 263 -9.25 -7.56 5.75
C GLN A 263 -10.30 -8.47 6.38
N GLY A 264 -10.15 -8.81 7.67
CA GLY A 264 -11.06 -9.70 8.41
C GLY A 264 -10.62 -11.17 8.42
N GLY A 265 -9.40 -11.47 7.95
CA GLY A 265 -8.83 -12.82 8.03
C GLY A 265 -8.58 -13.26 9.48
N THR A 266 -8.61 -14.57 9.68
CA THR A 266 -8.43 -15.25 10.95
C THR A 266 -6.98 -15.65 11.17
N ILE A 267 -6.66 -16.11 12.39
CA ILE A 267 -5.34 -16.69 12.70
C ILE A 267 -5.05 -17.90 11.80
N GLU A 268 -6.06 -18.70 11.46
CA GLU A 268 -5.88 -19.83 10.54
C GLU A 268 -5.48 -19.35 9.15
N ASP A 269 -6.09 -18.27 8.64
CA ASP A 269 -5.70 -17.67 7.35
C ASP A 269 -4.24 -17.20 7.36
N ALA A 270 -3.77 -16.62 8.47
CA ALA A 270 -2.37 -16.26 8.63
C ALA A 270 -1.43 -17.48 8.70
N LEU A 271 -1.85 -18.58 9.33
CA LEU A 271 -1.09 -19.83 9.35
C LEU A 271 -1.03 -20.47 7.95
N VAL A 272 -2.13 -20.45 7.20
CA VAL A 272 -2.18 -20.91 5.80
C VAL A 272 -1.27 -20.05 4.93
N PHE A 273 -1.29 -18.73 5.09
CA PHE A 273 -0.38 -17.82 4.41
C PHE A 273 1.10 -18.19 4.67
N LEU A 274 1.47 -18.40 5.94
CA LEU A 274 2.83 -18.81 6.31
C LEU A 274 3.22 -20.16 5.68
N LYS A 275 2.33 -21.16 5.73
CA LYS A 275 2.55 -22.49 5.12
C LYS A 275 2.76 -22.40 3.61
N ASN A 276 1.98 -21.59 2.91
CA ASN A 276 2.11 -21.43 1.46
C ASN A 276 3.43 -20.75 1.07
N ARG A 277 3.89 -19.81 1.91
CA ARG A 277 5.17 -19.12 1.70
C ARG A 277 6.35 -20.04 1.96
N THR A 278 6.31 -20.88 3.00
CA THR A 278 7.35 -21.89 3.23
C THR A 278 7.39 -22.91 2.10
N ALA A 279 6.25 -23.44 1.64
CA ALA A 279 6.22 -24.41 0.55
C ALA A 279 6.79 -23.90 -0.80
N SER A 280 6.75 -22.59 -1.02
CA SER A 280 7.22 -21.95 -2.27
C SER A 280 8.70 -21.56 -2.22
N ALA A 281 9.31 -21.50 -1.04
CA ALA A 281 10.73 -21.22 -0.88
C ALA A 281 11.51 -22.53 -1.09
N SER A 282 12.38 -22.57 -2.10
CA SER A 282 13.29 -23.68 -2.40
C SER A 282 14.27 -24.03 -1.27
N ALA A 283 14.28 -23.24 -0.20
CA ALA A 283 14.92 -23.51 1.08
C ALA A 283 13.95 -23.15 2.22
N SER A 284 12.83 -23.88 2.36
CA SER A 284 11.98 -23.76 3.54
C SER A 284 12.78 -24.13 4.78
N SER A 285 13.04 -23.18 5.68
CA SER A 285 13.77 -23.45 6.92
C SER A 285 13.05 -24.55 7.68
N GLY A 286 13.76 -25.64 8.01
CA GLY A 286 13.18 -26.77 8.73
C GLY A 286 12.52 -26.33 10.05
N PHE A 287 13.01 -25.23 10.63
CA PHE A 287 12.45 -24.59 11.81
C PHE A 287 11.04 -24.02 11.60
N LEU A 288 10.80 -23.20 10.57
CA LEU A 288 9.45 -22.67 10.35
C LEU A 288 8.47 -23.76 9.99
N GLN A 289 8.87 -24.70 9.13
CA GLN A 289 8.01 -25.83 8.78
C GLN A 289 7.64 -26.64 10.02
N HIS A 290 8.62 -26.93 10.88
CA HIS A 290 8.41 -27.61 12.15
C HIS A 290 7.40 -26.87 13.04
N ILE A 291 7.58 -25.56 13.27
CA ILE A 291 6.67 -24.79 14.15
C ILE A 291 5.24 -24.74 13.60
N LEU A 292 5.10 -24.63 12.28
CA LEU A 292 3.80 -24.57 11.62
C LEU A 292 3.02 -25.90 11.71
N THR A 293 3.72 -27.03 11.80
CA THR A 293 3.13 -28.38 11.92
C THR A 293 3.12 -28.96 13.34
N ALA A 294 3.90 -28.38 14.26
CA ALA A 294 3.99 -28.84 15.64
C ALA A 294 2.62 -28.77 16.34
N ASP A 295 2.48 -29.47 17.47
CA ASP A 295 1.30 -29.39 18.33
C ASP A 295 1.47 -28.35 19.44
N MET A 296 0.43 -28.18 20.27
CA MET A 296 0.42 -27.19 21.35
C MET A 296 1.42 -27.48 22.48
N SER A 297 2.06 -28.65 22.52
CA SER A 297 3.14 -28.97 23.48
C SER A 297 4.47 -28.31 23.12
N ASP A 298 4.65 -27.91 21.85
CA ASP A 298 5.83 -27.18 21.41
C ASP A 298 5.81 -25.71 21.86
N ALA A 299 6.88 -25.28 22.53
CA ALA A 299 6.99 -23.93 23.07
C ALA A 299 7.10 -22.85 21.97
N SER A 300 7.75 -23.16 20.86
CA SER A 300 7.91 -22.24 19.73
C SER A 300 6.59 -22.04 18.99
N ARG A 301 5.77 -23.09 18.86
CA ARG A 301 4.41 -22.98 18.35
C ARG A 301 3.52 -22.11 19.22
N ARG A 302 3.54 -22.32 20.54
CA ARG A 302 2.79 -21.44 21.47
C ARG A 302 3.24 -19.98 21.34
N ARG A 303 4.54 -19.72 21.22
CA ARG A 303 5.08 -18.37 21.02
C ARG A 303 4.61 -17.76 19.70
N LEU A 304 4.65 -18.51 18.60
CA LEU A 304 4.15 -18.05 17.30
C LEU A 304 2.67 -17.68 17.37
N LEU A 305 1.83 -18.57 17.90
CA LEU A 305 0.39 -18.32 18.04
C LEU A 305 0.10 -17.14 18.95
N SER A 306 0.88 -16.97 20.03
CA SER A 306 0.76 -15.79 20.89
C SER A 306 1.09 -14.50 20.14
N ALA A 307 2.16 -14.49 19.35
CA ALA A 307 2.53 -13.31 18.56
C ALA A 307 1.48 -13.01 17.47
N LEU A 308 0.95 -14.03 16.79
CA LEU A 308 -0.15 -13.86 15.82
C LEU A 308 -1.41 -13.30 16.49
N ASN A 309 -1.77 -13.79 17.67
CA ASN A 309 -2.88 -13.24 18.46
C ASN A 309 -2.65 -11.77 18.82
N SER A 310 -1.44 -11.40 19.24
CA SER A 310 -1.08 -10.02 19.54
C SER A 310 -1.23 -9.12 18.31
N VAL A 311 -0.72 -9.55 17.15
CA VAL A 311 -0.87 -8.78 15.89
C VAL A 311 -2.34 -8.69 15.48
N PHE A 312 -3.11 -9.79 15.58
CA PHE A 312 -4.54 -9.81 15.28
C PHE A 312 -5.32 -8.81 16.14
N ALA A 313 -5.12 -8.83 17.46
CA ALA A 313 -5.83 -7.96 18.40
C ALA A 313 -5.56 -6.46 18.20
N HIS A 314 -4.38 -6.11 17.66
CA HIS A 314 -3.93 -4.73 17.48
C HIS A 314 -3.89 -4.30 16.00
N SER A 315 -4.39 -5.13 15.09
CA SER A 315 -4.49 -4.75 13.68
C SER A 315 -5.66 -3.78 13.46
N ALA A 316 -5.38 -2.66 12.81
CA ALA A 316 -6.41 -1.75 12.31
C ALA A 316 -7.25 -2.47 11.24
N LEU A 317 -8.58 -2.48 11.41
CA LEU A 317 -9.49 -3.21 10.52
C LEU A 317 -10.14 -2.29 9.49
N LEU A 318 -10.28 -2.79 8.26
CA LEU A 318 -10.99 -2.10 7.19
C LEU A 318 -12.46 -1.85 7.57
N LEU A 319 -13.12 -2.84 8.17
CA LEU A 319 -14.50 -2.73 8.65
C LEU A 319 -14.67 -1.73 9.79
N ASN A 320 -13.59 -1.33 10.44
CA ASN A 320 -13.58 -0.33 11.51
C ASN A 320 -12.98 1.00 11.07
N ARG A 321 -12.87 1.27 9.76
CA ARG A 321 -12.30 2.52 9.21
C ARG A 321 -10.89 2.83 9.74
N GLY A 322 -10.04 1.81 9.81
CA GLY A 322 -8.65 1.96 10.23
C GLY A 322 -8.43 1.98 11.73
N TYR A 323 -9.43 1.63 12.54
CA TYR A 323 -9.27 1.40 13.98
C TYR A 323 -9.15 -0.09 14.29
N THR A 324 -8.48 -0.41 15.40
CA THR A 324 -8.53 -1.76 15.99
C THR A 324 -9.94 -2.07 16.48
N ALA A 325 -10.24 -3.36 16.73
CA ALA A 325 -11.52 -3.76 17.31
C ALA A 325 -11.78 -3.08 18.68
N ALA A 326 -10.74 -2.98 19.52
CA ALA A 326 -10.84 -2.35 20.83
C ALA A 326 -11.14 -0.84 20.73
N GLU A 327 -10.44 -0.11 19.85
CA GLU A 327 -10.67 1.32 19.64
C GLU A 327 -12.06 1.62 19.07
N ALA A 328 -12.50 0.83 18.09
CA ALA A 328 -13.84 0.96 17.52
C ALA A 328 -14.93 0.75 18.58
N MET A 329 -14.76 -0.25 19.46
CA MET A 329 -15.66 -0.47 20.59
C MET A 329 -15.71 0.74 21.53
N GLN A 330 -14.57 1.35 21.84
CA GLN A 330 -14.50 2.54 22.68
C GLN A 330 -15.17 3.76 22.04
N LEU A 331 -14.96 3.97 20.73
CA LEU A 331 -15.59 5.06 19.97
C LEU A 331 -17.11 4.92 19.93
N ASN A 332 -17.61 3.69 19.76
CA ASN A 332 -19.04 3.42 19.81
C ASN A 332 -19.61 3.69 21.21
N LYS A 333 -18.96 3.25 22.30
CA LYS A 333 -19.37 3.58 23.67
C LYS A 333 -19.45 5.09 23.92
N LYS A 334 -18.47 5.87 23.42
CA LYS A 334 -18.47 7.34 23.55
C LYS A 334 -19.61 8.02 22.79
N ARG A 335 -20.14 7.39 21.74
CA ARG A 335 -21.26 7.91 20.95
C ARG A 335 -22.61 7.54 21.52
N THR A 336 -22.74 6.39 22.17
CA THR A 336 -23.92 6.03 22.97
C THR A 336 -23.91 6.77 24.32
N LYS A 337 -23.68 8.09 24.31
CA LYS A 337 -23.96 8.94 25.48
C LYS A 337 -25.46 9.03 25.63
N ILE A 338 -26.02 8.18 26.48
CA ILE A 338 -27.41 8.27 26.88
C ILE A 338 -27.48 9.38 27.93
N TYR A 339 -27.97 10.55 27.52
CA TYR A 339 -28.11 11.67 28.44
C TYR A 339 -29.23 11.39 29.44
N PRO A 340 -29.18 11.95 30.66
CA PRO A 340 -30.19 11.74 31.69
C PRO A 340 -31.65 11.89 31.19
N ASN A 341 -31.87 12.81 30.25
CA ASN A 341 -33.19 13.09 29.69
C ASN A 341 -33.52 12.35 28.38
N SER A 342 -32.60 11.58 27.78
CA SER A 342 -32.85 10.80 26.57
C SER A 342 -33.85 9.66 26.82
N PRO A 343 -34.63 9.21 25.81
CA PRO A 343 -35.46 8.02 25.93
C PRO A 343 -34.65 6.81 26.39
N CYS A 344 -35.20 6.04 27.33
CA CYS A 344 -34.49 4.92 27.93
C CYS A 344 -34.37 3.75 26.94
N PRO A 345 -33.15 3.20 26.72
CA PRO A 345 -32.92 2.15 25.72
C PRO A 345 -33.61 0.81 26.02
N CYS A 346 -34.15 0.60 27.22
CA CYS A 346 -34.93 -0.60 27.55
C CYS A 346 -36.37 -0.59 26.98
N GLY A 347 -36.75 0.46 26.23
CA GLY A 347 -38.08 0.57 25.63
C GLY A 347 -39.19 0.96 26.61
N SER A 348 -38.87 1.34 27.85
CA SER A 348 -39.86 1.67 28.88
C SER A 348 -40.66 2.96 28.64
N GLY A 349 -40.35 3.72 27.59
CA GLY A 349 -40.94 5.04 27.32
C GLY A 349 -40.52 6.15 28.29
N LYS A 350 -39.70 5.86 29.31
CA LYS A 350 -39.24 6.83 30.32
C LYS A 350 -37.92 7.51 29.90
N LYS A 351 -37.60 8.67 30.49
CA LYS A 351 -36.25 9.27 30.41
C LYS A 351 -35.23 8.36 31.11
N TYR A 352 -34.01 8.25 30.57
CA TYR A 352 -32.97 7.35 31.08
C TYR A 352 -32.70 7.51 32.58
N LYS A 353 -32.58 8.74 33.10
CA LYS A 353 -32.38 9.04 34.53
C LYS A 353 -33.52 8.57 35.44
N ASN A 354 -34.71 8.35 34.89
CA ASN A 354 -35.90 7.91 35.61
C ASN A 354 -36.16 6.39 35.43
N CYS A 355 -35.25 5.67 34.76
CA CYS A 355 -35.36 4.24 34.50
C CYS A 355 -34.00 3.56 34.69
N CYS A 356 -33.35 3.03 33.65
CA CYS A 356 -32.07 2.31 33.76
C CYS A 356 -30.90 3.17 34.29
N GLY A 357 -31.04 4.49 34.30
CA GLY A 357 -30.08 5.44 34.86
C GLY A 357 -30.42 5.91 36.29
N ARG A 358 -31.45 5.35 36.95
CA ARG A 358 -31.66 5.55 38.39
C ARG A 358 -30.57 4.79 39.14
N ARG A 359 -29.65 5.52 39.76
CA ARG A 359 -28.91 5.03 40.92
C ARG A 359 -29.69 5.37 42.18
#